data_AF-A0A9W8QF21-F1
#
_entry.id   AF-A0A9W8QF21-F1
#
_cell.length_a   1.000
_cell.length_b   1.000
_cell.length_c   1.000
_cell.angle_alpha   90.00
_cell.angle_beta   90.00
_cell.angle_gamma   90.00
#
_symmetry.space_group_name_H-M   'P 1'
#
loop_
_entity.id
_entity.type
_entity.pdbx_description
1 polymer ?
#
loop_
_entity_poly.entity_id
_entity_poly.type
_entity_poly.pdbx_seq_one_letter_code
_entity_poly.pdbx_strand_id
1 'polypeptide(L)'
;MYSGEEGLVLVMPALCLLLATTAIPTVAAVFPSHFGSCHSTLSTVPTAARLSDLTSSTPSTPSTPPCNCAKSHLTIDKMASALLRTTPAVRAGLRAASKPAAAMASTSFVRGKATLPDLPYDYAALEPAISGKIMELHHSKHHQTYVNGFNAAVEALSEAQAKNDAKAAAAQAPLLNFHGGGHVNHSLFWENLAPNGKGGGGEPAGKLSTAITEDFGSFDNLKKQTNAALAGIQGSGWAWLVKDKTSGTLSVVTRPNQDPIAGNLEPLLGIDAWEHAYYLQYENRKAEYFSAIWDVVNWGTVAKRFEK
;
A
#
# COMPACT_ATOMS: atom_id res chain seq x y z
N MET A 1 -62.76 17.68 -35.04
CA MET A 1 -63.21 18.79 -34.16
C MET A 1 -62.31 18.80 -32.92
N TYR A 2 -62.42 19.82 -32.06
CA TYR A 2 -61.77 19.90 -30.72
C TYR A 2 -61.98 18.62 -29.88
N SER A 3 -61.21 18.29 -28.84
CA SER A 3 -60.01 18.88 -28.18
C SER A 3 -59.20 17.70 -27.55
N GLY A 4 -58.06 17.81 -26.86
CA GLY A 4 -57.26 18.94 -26.35
C GLY A 4 -56.57 18.52 -25.02
N GLU A 5 -55.31 18.96 -24.81
CA GLU A 5 -54.55 18.95 -23.52
C GLU A 5 -54.22 17.56 -22.88
N GLU A 6 -53.09 17.30 -22.21
CA GLU A 6 -51.82 18.02 -21.89
C GLU A 6 -50.62 17.16 -22.39
N GLY A 7 -49.33 17.51 -22.45
CA GLY A 7 -48.49 18.54 -21.78
C GLY A 7 -47.46 17.87 -20.84
N LEU A 8 -46.19 18.28 -20.72
CA LEU A 8 -45.40 19.27 -21.47
C LEU A 8 -43.87 19.06 -21.25
N VAL A 9 -43.12 18.80 -22.34
CA VAL A 9 -41.74 19.27 -22.67
C VAL A 9 -40.55 19.13 -21.66
N LEU A 10 -39.38 18.76 -22.20
CA LEU A 10 -38.08 19.38 -21.81
C LEU A 10 -37.34 19.90 -23.06
N VAL A 11 -36.70 21.08 -22.98
CA VAL A 11 -36.09 21.80 -24.11
C VAL A 11 -34.55 21.74 -24.09
N MET A 12 -33.94 21.54 -25.26
CA MET A 12 -32.57 22.04 -25.58
C MET A 12 -32.71 23.28 -26.47
N PRO A 13 -31.80 24.27 -26.40
CA PRO A 13 -30.79 24.31 -27.47
C PRO A 13 -29.41 24.95 -27.14
N ALA A 14 -28.44 24.53 -27.95
CA ALA A 14 -27.36 25.31 -28.59
C ALA A 14 -26.68 26.53 -27.88
N LEU A 15 -25.40 26.33 -27.55
CA LEU A 15 -24.23 26.95 -28.23
C LEU A 15 -24.29 28.44 -28.63
N CYS A 16 -23.35 29.23 -28.11
CA CYS A 16 -22.72 30.34 -28.85
C CYS A 16 -21.24 30.52 -28.42
N LEU A 17 -20.45 31.24 -29.22
CA LEU A 17 -18.98 31.29 -29.17
C LEU A 17 -18.49 32.75 -29.06
N LEU A 18 -17.50 33.04 -28.21
CA LEU A 18 -16.69 34.26 -28.31
C LEU A 18 -15.32 34.13 -27.62
N LEU A 19 -14.33 34.81 -28.21
CA LEU A 19 -12.92 34.82 -27.79
C LEU A 19 -12.59 36.06 -26.96
N ALA A 20 -11.67 35.93 -26.00
CA ALA A 20 -10.94 37.07 -25.43
C ALA A 20 -9.50 36.64 -25.10
N THR A 21 -8.52 37.38 -25.62
CA THR A 21 -7.08 37.18 -25.33
C THR A 21 -6.54 38.39 -24.57
N THR A 22 -5.64 38.14 -23.62
CA THR A 22 -4.67 39.08 -22.97
C THR A 22 -4.05 38.35 -21.77
N ALA A 23 -2.89 38.69 -21.21
CA ALA A 23 -1.62 39.20 -21.76
C ALA A 23 -0.59 39.09 -20.61
N ILE A 24 0.70 38.88 -20.92
CA ILE A 24 1.74 38.64 -19.90
C ILE A 24 2.37 39.99 -19.45
N PRO A 25 2.50 40.26 -18.14
CA PRO A 25 3.36 41.33 -17.65
C PRO A 25 4.78 40.80 -17.34
N THR A 26 5.72 41.01 -18.25
CA THR A 26 7.15 40.84 -17.98
C THR A 26 7.65 41.97 -17.09
N VAL A 27 8.41 41.68 -16.04
CA VAL A 27 9.11 42.68 -15.21
C VAL A 27 10.60 42.43 -15.24
N ALA A 28 11.39 43.43 -15.61
CA ALA A 28 12.84 43.39 -15.62
C ALA A 28 13.42 44.71 -15.08
N ALA A 29 14.21 44.61 -14.01
CA ALA A 29 15.10 45.64 -13.48
C ALA A 29 16.28 44.89 -12.82
N VAL A 30 17.47 44.84 -13.42
CA VAL A 30 18.50 45.91 -13.50
C VAL A 30 19.22 46.11 -12.15
N PHE A 31 20.52 45.79 -12.16
CA PHE A 31 21.48 46.00 -11.07
C PHE A 31 21.71 47.48 -10.77
N PRO A 32 22.18 47.77 -9.54
CA PRO A 32 23.36 48.62 -9.42
C PRO A 32 24.51 47.90 -8.69
N SER A 33 25.70 47.95 -9.27
CA SER A 33 26.96 47.64 -8.60
C SER A 33 27.56 48.91 -7.99
N HIS A 34 28.15 48.85 -6.79
CA HIS A 34 29.27 49.73 -6.38
C HIS A 34 30.12 49.13 -5.26
N PHE A 35 31.32 49.68 -5.09
CA PHE A 35 32.45 49.12 -4.34
C PHE A 35 32.31 49.12 -2.80
N GLY A 36 33.01 48.20 -2.14
CA GLY A 36 33.24 48.20 -0.69
C GLY A 36 34.21 47.10 -0.23
N SER A 37 35.51 47.38 -0.22
CA SER A 37 36.55 46.42 0.20
C SER A 37 37.01 46.66 1.64
N CYS A 38 37.28 45.59 2.39
CA CYS A 38 38.17 45.61 3.56
C CYS A 38 38.81 44.24 3.83
N HIS A 39 40.12 44.23 4.06
CA HIS A 39 40.86 43.08 4.60
C HIS A 39 40.80 43.06 6.15
N SER A 40 40.83 41.87 6.76
CA SER A 40 42.00 41.46 7.58
C SER A 40 42.00 40.00 8.02
N THR A 41 42.99 39.27 7.49
CA THR A 41 43.94 38.38 8.18
C THR A 41 43.55 37.52 9.39
N LEU A 42 43.79 36.21 9.23
CA LEU A 42 44.41 35.24 10.15
C LEU A 42 44.42 35.48 11.68
N SER A 43 44.04 34.43 12.41
CA SER A 43 44.98 33.76 13.35
C SER A 43 44.66 32.26 13.44
N THR A 44 45.51 31.44 14.07
CA THR A 44 45.44 29.96 13.96
C THR A 44 45.95 29.24 15.23
N VAL A 45 45.27 28.14 15.61
CA VAL A 45 45.68 27.08 16.59
C VAL A 45 46.04 27.53 18.04
N PRO A 46 46.29 26.63 19.02
CA PRO A 46 45.99 25.18 19.12
C PRO A 46 45.34 24.73 20.46
N THR A 47 45.19 23.40 20.59
CA THR A 47 45.40 22.55 21.81
C THR A 47 44.15 21.97 22.48
N ALA A 48 44.32 20.78 23.05
CA ALA A 48 43.28 19.92 23.61
C ALA A 48 43.36 19.79 25.15
N ALA A 49 42.30 19.24 25.76
CA ALA A 49 42.30 18.78 27.14
C ALA A 49 41.52 17.46 27.29
N ARG A 50 41.99 16.56 28.16
CA ARG A 50 41.26 15.40 28.69
C ARG A 50 40.84 15.70 30.13
N LEU A 51 39.61 15.39 30.50
CA LEU A 51 39.17 14.85 31.80
C LEU A 51 37.84 14.10 31.51
N SER A 52 37.60 12.85 31.87
CA SER A 52 37.81 12.06 33.10
C SER A 52 36.93 12.49 34.28
N ASP A 53 36.16 11.52 34.78
CA ASP A 53 35.41 11.48 36.04
C ASP A 53 34.30 12.50 36.28
N LEU A 54 33.06 12.01 36.25
CA LEU A 54 32.03 12.41 37.21
C LEU A 54 31.10 11.22 37.49
N THR A 55 30.88 10.92 38.77
CA THR A 55 30.28 9.66 39.23
C THR A 55 28.86 9.82 39.76
N SER A 56 28.03 8.80 39.49
CA SER A 56 26.95 8.29 40.36
C SER A 56 26.01 9.28 41.07
N SER A 57 24.72 9.30 40.68
CA SER A 57 23.62 9.28 41.65
C SER A 57 22.32 8.72 41.04
N THR A 58 21.82 7.62 41.63
CA THR A 58 20.49 7.05 41.35
C THR A 58 19.51 7.41 42.47
N PRO A 59 18.27 7.83 42.17
CA PRO A 59 17.16 7.73 43.11
C PRO A 59 16.42 6.39 42.99
N SER A 60 15.88 5.90 44.11
CA SER A 60 15.28 4.56 44.25
C SER A 60 13.77 4.51 44.01
N THR A 61 13.28 3.34 43.55
CA THR A 61 11.85 2.96 43.54
C THR A 61 11.28 2.80 44.96
N PRO A 62 10.04 3.24 45.24
CA PRO A 62 9.28 2.82 46.43
C PRO A 62 8.64 1.44 46.24
N SER A 63 8.41 0.73 47.35
CA SER A 63 8.09 -0.71 47.40
C SER A 63 6.60 -1.05 47.64
N THR A 64 6.12 -2.13 47.02
CA THR A 64 4.80 -2.73 47.30
C THR A 64 4.80 -3.60 48.57
N PRO A 65 3.80 -3.52 49.46
CA PRO A 65 3.62 -4.48 50.56
C PRO A 65 2.76 -5.70 50.14
N PRO A 66 3.06 -6.92 50.62
CA PRO A 66 2.24 -8.10 50.36
C PRO A 66 1.21 -8.35 51.46
N CYS A 67 -0.05 -8.63 51.09
CA CYS A 67 -1.08 -9.13 52.00
C CYS A 67 -1.44 -10.59 51.68
N ASN A 68 -0.96 -11.52 52.51
CA ASN A 68 -1.46 -12.90 52.55
C ASN A 68 -2.72 -12.96 53.42
N CYS A 69 -3.76 -13.67 52.96
CA CYS A 69 -4.78 -14.24 53.85
C CYS A 69 -5.29 -15.57 53.25
N ALA A 70 -5.76 -16.48 54.10
CA ALA A 70 -5.75 -17.92 53.77
C ALA A 70 -7.13 -18.60 53.77
N LYS A 71 -7.22 -19.67 52.96
CA LYS A 71 -7.99 -20.92 53.10
C LYS A 71 -9.30 -20.91 53.93
N SER A 72 -10.37 -21.41 53.31
CA SER A 72 -11.40 -22.21 53.99
C SER A 72 -11.89 -23.37 53.11
N HIS A 73 -12.13 -24.53 53.72
CA HIS A 73 -12.66 -25.75 53.07
C HIS A 73 -14.21 -25.78 53.09
N LEU A 74 -14.79 -26.69 52.29
CA LEU A 74 -15.80 -27.74 52.61
C LEU A 74 -16.52 -28.13 51.29
N THR A 75 -16.28 -29.28 50.63
CA THR A 75 -16.65 -30.70 50.92
C THR A 75 -18.12 -31.09 50.69
N ILE A 76 -18.33 -32.07 49.77
CA ILE A 76 -19.23 -33.27 49.88
C ILE A 76 -20.74 -32.97 50.04
N ASP A 77 -21.65 -33.41 49.14
CA ASP A 77 -22.16 -34.79 48.89
C ASP A 77 -23.09 -34.76 47.62
N LYS A 78 -23.77 -35.78 47.06
CA LYS A 78 -23.92 -37.25 47.25
C LYS A 78 -24.34 -37.93 45.92
N MET A 79 -24.48 -39.27 45.91
CA MET A 79 -25.09 -40.09 44.83
C MET A 79 -26.61 -40.31 45.02
N ALA A 80 -27.34 -40.67 43.94
CA ALA A 80 -28.44 -41.65 43.94
C ALA A 80 -28.75 -42.14 42.50
N SER A 81 -29.58 -43.20 42.33
CA SER A 81 -29.79 -43.89 41.03
C SER A 81 -31.16 -44.59 40.94
N ALA A 82 -31.40 -45.29 39.81
CA ALA A 82 -32.50 -46.24 39.50
C ALA A 82 -33.92 -45.66 39.26
N LEU A 83 -34.90 -46.39 38.71
CA LEU A 83 -35.02 -47.26 37.50
C LEU A 83 -36.49 -47.75 37.38
N LEU A 84 -36.85 -48.44 36.28
CA LEU A 84 -38.17 -49.03 35.91
C LEU A 84 -39.14 -48.04 35.22
N ARG A 85 -39.56 -48.22 33.95
CA ARG A 85 -40.26 -49.33 33.24
C ARG A 85 -41.75 -49.50 33.61
N THR A 86 -42.63 -49.04 32.71
CA THR A 86 -43.56 -49.89 31.90
C THR A 86 -44.17 -49.10 30.73
N THR A 87 -44.67 -49.82 29.73
CA THR A 87 -45.41 -49.35 28.53
C THR A 87 -46.54 -50.38 28.26
N PRO A 88 -47.39 -50.27 27.21
CA PRO A 88 -47.67 -49.16 26.30
C PRO A 88 -49.18 -48.78 26.22
N ALA A 89 -49.50 -47.69 25.51
CA ALA A 89 -50.83 -47.49 24.90
C ALA A 89 -50.66 -46.81 23.53
N VAL A 90 -51.26 -47.36 22.47
CA VAL A 90 -51.09 -46.88 21.10
C VAL A 90 -52.18 -45.89 20.72
N ARG A 91 -51.80 -44.73 20.18
CA ARG A 91 -52.71 -43.91 19.37
C ARG A 91 -51.97 -43.26 18.21
N ALA A 92 -52.22 -43.74 16.99
CA ALA A 92 -51.64 -43.18 15.79
C ALA A 92 -52.24 -41.80 15.47
N GLY A 93 -51.40 -40.86 15.04
CA GLY A 93 -51.82 -39.55 14.56
C GLY A 93 -50.69 -38.91 13.77
N LEU A 94 -50.90 -38.70 12.47
CA LEU A 94 -49.88 -38.10 11.61
C LEU A 94 -49.72 -36.61 11.94
N ARG A 95 -48.50 -36.22 12.32
CA ARG A 95 -48.00 -34.84 12.13
C ARG A 95 -46.58 -34.88 11.55
N ALA A 96 -46.28 -33.89 10.74
CA ALA A 96 -45.11 -33.90 9.87
C ALA A 96 -43.79 -33.93 10.65
N ALA A 97 -42.80 -34.65 10.13
CA ALA A 97 -41.46 -34.68 10.68
C ALA A 97 -40.78 -33.31 10.46
N SER A 98 -40.72 -32.50 11.52
CA SER A 98 -39.74 -31.41 11.62
C SER A 98 -38.35 -32.04 11.59
N LYS A 99 -37.69 -32.01 10.42
CA LYS A 99 -36.26 -32.34 10.32
C LYS A 99 -35.51 -31.52 11.37
N PRO A 100 -34.51 -32.10 12.09
CA PRO A 100 -33.61 -31.27 12.84
C PRO A 100 -32.99 -30.27 11.86
N ALA A 101 -33.03 -28.98 12.19
CA ALA A 101 -32.29 -27.99 11.44
C ALA A 101 -30.82 -28.37 11.54
N ALA A 102 -30.23 -28.85 10.44
CA ALA A 102 -28.81 -29.12 10.40
C ALA A 102 -28.11 -27.81 10.76
N ALA A 103 -27.33 -27.82 11.84
CA ALA A 103 -26.51 -26.68 12.18
C ALA A 103 -25.60 -26.43 10.98
N MET A 104 -25.81 -25.32 10.29
CA MET A 104 -24.91 -24.83 9.25
C MET A 104 -23.62 -24.46 9.96
N ALA A 105 -22.77 -25.46 10.19
CA ALA A 105 -21.40 -25.29 10.59
C ALA A 105 -20.80 -24.34 9.55
N SER A 106 -20.57 -23.10 9.98
CA SER A 106 -20.06 -22.09 9.09
C SER A 106 -18.72 -22.60 8.59
N THR A 107 -18.65 -22.91 7.30
CA THR A 107 -17.40 -23.22 6.61
C THR A 107 -16.64 -21.92 6.48
N SER A 108 -16.12 -21.46 7.61
CA SER A 108 -15.17 -20.36 7.74
C SER A 108 -14.05 -20.67 6.77
N PHE A 109 -14.08 -20.00 5.62
CA PHE A 109 -13.08 -20.17 4.59
C PHE A 109 -11.75 -19.81 5.22
N VAL A 110 -10.91 -20.81 5.48
CA VAL A 110 -9.51 -20.61 5.82
C VAL A 110 -8.83 -20.14 4.53
N ARG A 111 -9.07 -18.87 4.17
CA ARG A 111 -8.15 -18.12 3.33
C ARG A 111 -6.79 -18.25 4.01
N GLY A 112 -5.80 -18.76 3.28
CA GLY A 112 -4.44 -18.77 3.77
C GLY A 112 -4.05 -17.36 4.21
N LYS A 113 -3.35 -17.24 5.34
CA LYS A 113 -2.74 -15.98 5.75
C LYS A 113 -1.87 -15.45 4.60
N ALA A 114 -1.85 -14.13 4.42
CA ALA A 114 -0.91 -13.50 3.51
C ALA A 114 0.52 -13.92 3.89
N THR A 115 1.36 -14.14 2.89
CA THR A 115 2.75 -14.57 3.04
C THR A 115 3.65 -13.60 2.30
N LEU A 116 4.91 -13.50 2.71
CA LEU A 116 5.92 -12.80 1.93
C LEU A 116 6.26 -13.69 0.72
N PRO A 117 6.09 -13.22 -0.54
CA PRO A 117 6.49 -14.00 -1.70
C PRO A 117 8.01 -13.99 -1.84
N ASP A 118 8.62 -15.14 -2.16
CA ASP A 118 10.07 -15.17 -2.44
C ASP A 118 10.42 -14.33 -3.67
N LEU A 119 11.57 -13.64 -3.63
CA LEU A 119 12.07 -12.90 -4.81
C LEU A 119 12.52 -13.89 -5.90
N PRO A 120 12.25 -13.61 -7.19
CA PRO A 120 12.69 -14.45 -8.30
C PRO A 120 14.18 -14.24 -8.68
N TYR A 121 14.97 -13.57 -7.83
CA TYR A 121 16.38 -13.26 -8.01
C TYR A 121 17.04 -12.93 -6.65
N ASP A 122 18.37 -13.05 -6.54
CA ASP A 122 19.12 -12.65 -5.36
C ASP A 122 19.01 -11.14 -5.08
N TYR A 123 19.11 -10.71 -3.82
CA TYR A 123 18.95 -9.30 -3.44
C TYR A 123 19.87 -8.35 -4.22
N ALA A 124 21.14 -8.71 -4.44
CA ALA A 124 22.12 -7.89 -5.16
C ALA A 124 22.00 -7.98 -6.69
N ALA A 125 21.07 -8.78 -7.24
CA ALA A 125 20.99 -9.03 -8.68
C ALA A 125 20.44 -7.84 -9.49
N LEU A 126 19.99 -6.77 -8.83
CA LEU A 126 19.56 -5.51 -9.46
C LEU A 126 20.65 -4.41 -9.43
N GLU A 127 21.86 -4.73 -8.98
CA GLU A 127 22.98 -3.80 -9.00
C GLU A 127 23.48 -3.52 -10.43
N PRO A 128 23.91 -2.28 -10.75
CA PRO A 128 24.05 -1.14 -9.84
C PRO A 128 22.77 -0.32 -9.61
N ALA A 129 21.66 -0.59 -10.33
CA ALA A 129 20.46 0.25 -10.30
C ALA A 129 19.78 0.29 -8.92
N ILE A 130 19.69 -0.85 -8.23
CA ILE A 130 19.23 -0.93 -6.83
C ILE A 130 20.17 -1.85 -6.05
N SER A 131 20.77 -1.31 -4.98
CA SER A 131 21.70 -2.05 -4.12
C SER A 131 21.05 -3.23 -3.40
N GLY A 132 21.81 -4.31 -3.22
CA GLY A 132 21.37 -5.50 -2.51
C GLY A 132 20.96 -5.21 -1.07
N LYS A 133 21.51 -4.16 -0.44
CA LYS A 133 21.11 -3.77 0.92
C LYS A 133 19.74 -3.09 0.98
N ILE A 134 19.37 -2.30 -0.04
CA ILE A 134 18.00 -1.80 -0.19
C ILE A 134 17.07 -3.00 -0.39
N MET A 135 17.36 -3.88 -1.35
CA MET A 135 16.51 -5.02 -1.67
C MET A 135 16.29 -5.96 -0.46
N GLU A 136 17.34 -6.26 0.31
CA GLU A 136 17.24 -7.07 1.54
C GLU A 136 16.26 -6.45 2.56
N LEU A 137 16.36 -5.14 2.82
CA LEU A 137 15.54 -4.45 3.81
C LEU A 137 14.10 -4.23 3.31
N HIS A 138 13.96 -3.73 2.09
CA HIS A 138 12.69 -3.41 1.44
C HIS A 138 11.81 -4.67 1.31
N HIS A 139 12.41 -5.81 0.97
CA HIS A 139 11.73 -7.11 1.02
C HIS A 139 11.53 -7.62 2.47
N SER A 140 12.62 -7.97 3.16
CA SER A 140 12.54 -8.77 4.40
C SER A 140 12.12 -7.99 5.66
N LYS A 141 11.92 -6.67 5.56
CA LYS A 141 11.47 -5.80 6.66
C LYS A 141 10.22 -5.01 6.27
N HIS A 142 10.25 -4.25 5.18
CA HIS A 142 9.11 -3.40 4.80
C HIS A 142 7.94 -4.24 4.27
N HIS A 143 8.15 -5.07 3.24
CA HIS A 143 7.09 -5.96 2.72
C HIS A 143 6.61 -6.98 3.76
N GLN A 144 7.52 -7.54 4.57
CA GLN A 144 7.16 -8.43 5.69
C GLN A 144 6.29 -7.72 6.75
N THR A 145 6.52 -6.43 7.03
CA THR A 145 5.67 -5.64 7.93
C THR A 145 4.27 -5.41 7.35
N TYR A 146 4.15 -5.20 6.04
CA TYR A 146 2.84 -5.12 5.37
C TYR A 146 2.09 -6.47 5.43
N VAL A 147 2.76 -7.60 5.18
CA VAL A 147 2.20 -8.95 5.34
C VAL A 147 1.69 -9.18 6.77
N ASN A 148 2.50 -8.85 7.78
CA ASN A 148 2.15 -9.05 9.20
C ASN A 148 0.96 -8.19 9.63
N GLY A 149 0.97 -6.89 9.30
CA GLY A 149 -0.09 -5.96 9.66
C GLY A 149 -1.42 -6.26 8.94
N PHE A 150 -1.36 -6.76 7.70
CA PHE A 150 -2.56 -7.16 6.96
C PHE A 150 -3.23 -8.37 7.60
N ASN A 151 -2.44 -9.41 7.95
CA ASN A 151 -2.96 -10.57 8.66
C ASN A 151 -3.61 -10.18 10.00
N ALA A 152 -2.94 -9.34 10.80
CA ALA A 152 -3.47 -8.86 12.07
C ALA A 152 -4.78 -8.06 11.92
N ALA A 153 -4.88 -7.19 10.91
CA ALA A 153 -6.08 -6.40 10.64
C ALA A 153 -7.26 -7.28 10.13
N VAL A 154 -6.98 -8.35 9.39
CA VAL A 154 -7.99 -9.35 8.97
C VAL A 154 -8.49 -10.15 10.18
N GLU A 155 -7.60 -10.56 11.08
CA GLU A 155 -7.98 -11.27 12.32
C GLU A 155 -8.83 -10.36 13.24
N ALA A 156 -8.40 -9.11 13.46
CA ALA A 156 -9.16 -8.13 14.24
C ALA A 156 -10.53 -7.80 13.63
N LEU A 157 -10.65 -7.72 12.29
CA LEU A 157 -11.93 -7.55 11.61
C LEU A 157 -12.85 -8.76 11.83
N SER A 158 -12.31 -9.98 11.71
CA SER A 158 -13.08 -11.21 11.91
C SER A 158 -13.59 -11.34 13.35
N GLU A 159 -12.75 -11.00 14.34
CA GLU A 159 -13.18 -10.92 15.74
C GLU A 159 -14.29 -9.88 15.97
N ALA A 160 -14.15 -8.69 15.40
CA ALA A 160 -15.16 -7.63 15.53
C ALA A 160 -16.50 -8.04 14.89
N GLN A 161 -16.46 -8.68 13.72
CA GLN A 161 -17.64 -9.24 13.06
C GLN A 161 -18.31 -10.34 13.89
N ALA A 162 -17.53 -11.27 14.45
CA ALA A 162 -18.06 -12.33 15.32
C ALA A 162 -18.70 -11.78 16.61
N LYS A 163 -18.22 -10.64 17.12
CA LYS A 163 -18.77 -9.92 18.27
C LYS A 163 -19.92 -8.96 17.90
N ASN A 164 -20.24 -8.81 16.61
CA ASN A 164 -21.14 -7.79 16.05
C ASN A 164 -20.75 -6.33 16.40
N ASP A 165 -19.48 -6.07 16.70
CA ASP A 165 -18.96 -4.73 16.98
C ASP A 165 -18.64 -4.00 15.66
N ALA A 166 -19.64 -3.31 15.12
CA ALA A 166 -19.51 -2.50 13.92
C ALA A 166 -18.46 -1.37 14.05
N LYS A 167 -18.17 -0.88 15.27
CA LYS A 167 -17.18 0.19 15.49
C LYS A 167 -15.77 -0.37 15.43
N ALA A 168 -15.49 -1.49 16.09
CA ALA A 168 -14.20 -2.18 16.02
C ALA A 168 -13.92 -2.71 14.60
N ALA A 169 -14.96 -3.15 13.87
CA ALA A 169 -14.85 -3.58 12.48
C ALA A 169 -14.49 -2.40 11.55
N ALA A 170 -15.22 -1.28 11.66
CA ALA A 170 -14.93 -0.07 10.86
C ALA A 170 -13.52 0.49 11.13
N ALA A 171 -13.03 0.39 12.37
CA ALA A 171 -11.69 0.82 12.74
C ALA A 171 -10.55 0.05 12.04
N GLN A 172 -10.80 -1.12 11.45
CA GLN A 172 -9.78 -1.88 10.71
C GLN A 172 -9.57 -1.36 9.28
N ALA A 173 -10.51 -0.60 8.71
CA ALA A 173 -10.44 -0.21 7.29
C ALA A 173 -9.16 0.55 6.90
N PRO A 174 -8.61 1.50 7.70
CA PRO A 174 -7.34 2.14 7.37
C PRO A 174 -6.14 1.18 7.39
N LEU A 175 -6.13 0.23 8.34
CA LEU A 175 -5.05 -0.76 8.46
C LEU A 175 -5.10 -1.78 7.32
N LEU A 176 -6.30 -2.23 6.94
CA LEU A 176 -6.51 -3.11 5.78
C LEU A 176 -6.10 -2.44 4.47
N ASN A 177 -6.40 -1.14 4.30
CA ASN A 177 -5.92 -0.37 3.14
C ASN A 177 -4.40 -0.22 3.14
N PHE A 178 -3.80 0.25 4.24
CA PHE A 178 -2.36 0.52 4.30
C PHE A 178 -1.51 -0.75 4.18
N HIS A 179 -1.83 -1.81 4.94
CA HIS A 179 -1.07 -3.04 4.93
C HIS A 179 -1.44 -3.96 3.75
N GLY A 180 -2.71 -4.02 3.35
CA GLY A 180 -3.14 -4.78 2.18
C GLY A 180 -2.64 -4.17 0.88
N GLY A 181 -2.81 -2.85 0.71
CA GLY A 181 -2.23 -2.09 -0.39
C GLY A 181 -0.71 -2.20 -0.42
N GLY A 182 -0.05 -2.05 0.74
CA GLY A 182 1.40 -2.24 0.85
C GLY A 182 1.85 -3.63 0.40
N HIS A 183 1.16 -4.69 0.83
CA HIS A 183 1.45 -6.05 0.40
C HIS A 183 1.26 -6.24 -1.12
N VAL A 184 0.15 -5.73 -1.69
CA VAL A 184 -0.12 -5.80 -3.15
C VAL A 184 0.92 -5.03 -3.96
N ASN A 185 1.21 -3.79 -3.59
CA ASN A 185 2.12 -2.90 -4.32
C ASN A 185 3.53 -3.51 -4.43
N HIS A 186 4.08 -4.01 -3.32
CA HIS A 186 5.41 -4.62 -3.30
C HIS A 186 5.44 -5.97 -4.02
N SER A 187 4.42 -6.82 -3.89
CA SER A 187 4.34 -8.08 -4.66
C SER A 187 4.34 -7.82 -6.16
N LEU A 188 3.61 -6.79 -6.62
CA LEU A 188 3.61 -6.37 -8.02
C LEU A 188 4.95 -5.75 -8.46
N PHE A 189 5.66 -5.06 -7.55
CA PHE A 189 6.98 -4.45 -7.74
C PHE A 189 8.09 -5.49 -7.95
N TRP A 190 8.14 -6.54 -7.13
CA TRP A 190 9.19 -7.57 -7.26
C TRP A 190 9.14 -8.32 -8.60
N GLU A 191 7.93 -8.66 -9.06
CA GLU A 191 7.71 -9.25 -10.40
C GLU A 191 8.03 -8.27 -11.55
N ASN A 192 7.88 -6.95 -11.31
CA ASN A 192 8.16 -5.88 -12.28
C ASN A 192 9.65 -5.59 -12.45
N LEU A 193 10.51 -6.23 -11.66
CA LEU A 193 11.96 -6.07 -11.72
C LEU A 193 12.62 -7.37 -12.18
N ALA A 194 13.81 -7.25 -12.77
CA ALA A 194 14.69 -8.35 -13.13
C ALA A 194 16.12 -7.82 -13.32
N PRO A 195 17.15 -8.68 -13.23
CA PRO A 195 18.52 -8.27 -13.49
C PRO A 195 18.68 -7.76 -14.94
N ASN A 196 19.47 -6.70 -15.13
CA ASN A 196 19.76 -6.14 -16.44
C ASN A 196 20.35 -7.23 -17.36
N GLY A 197 19.81 -7.35 -18.58
CA GLY A 197 20.20 -8.38 -19.55
C GLY A 197 19.65 -9.79 -19.25
N LYS A 198 18.95 -10.00 -18.13
CA LYS A 198 18.21 -11.24 -17.79
C LYS A 198 16.69 -11.02 -17.76
N GLY A 199 16.20 -10.15 -18.65
CA GLY A 199 14.81 -9.73 -18.74
C GLY A 199 14.51 -8.37 -18.10
N GLY A 200 15.44 -7.81 -17.32
CA GLY A 200 15.41 -6.42 -16.87
C GLY A 200 16.05 -5.48 -17.89
N GLY A 201 15.53 -4.26 -17.98
CA GLY A 201 16.05 -3.19 -18.82
C GLY A 201 15.56 -3.24 -20.26
N GLY A 202 16.09 -2.32 -21.08
CA GLY A 202 15.68 -2.16 -22.47
C GLY A 202 14.28 -1.56 -22.63
N GLU A 203 13.62 -1.90 -23.73
CA GLU A 203 12.35 -1.30 -24.15
C GLU A 203 11.24 -2.35 -24.29
N PRO A 204 9.96 -1.99 -24.08
CA PRO A 204 8.83 -2.87 -24.35
C PRO A 204 8.75 -3.25 -25.84
N ALA A 205 8.21 -4.44 -26.13
CA ALA A 205 8.05 -4.95 -27.49
C ALA A 205 6.61 -5.37 -27.80
N GLY A 206 6.30 -5.59 -29.09
CA GLY A 206 4.99 -6.04 -29.54
C GLY A 206 3.85 -5.09 -29.17
N LYS A 207 2.66 -5.63 -28.85
CA LYS A 207 1.44 -4.85 -28.59
C LYS A 207 1.61 -3.79 -27.49
N LEU A 208 2.41 -4.07 -26.46
CA LEU A 208 2.68 -3.11 -25.39
C LEU A 208 3.48 -1.90 -25.92
N SER A 209 4.44 -2.12 -26.82
CA SER A 209 5.18 -1.05 -27.49
C SER A 209 4.26 -0.21 -28.39
N THR A 210 3.30 -0.84 -29.07
CA THR A 210 2.29 -0.16 -29.88
C THR A 210 1.42 0.75 -29.02
N ALA A 211 0.79 0.21 -27.98
CA ALA A 211 -0.05 1.00 -27.06
C ALA A 211 0.73 2.14 -26.37
N ILE A 212 1.98 1.91 -25.96
CA ILE A 212 2.83 2.98 -25.40
C ILE A 212 3.14 4.08 -26.43
N THR A 213 3.26 3.73 -27.71
CA THR A 213 3.44 4.70 -28.80
C THR A 213 2.15 5.44 -29.12
N GLU A 214 0.99 4.80 -28.99
CA GLU A 214 -0.34 5.40 -29.21
C GLU A 214 -0.71 6.38 -28.08
N ASP A 215 -0.58 5.97 -26.82
CA ASP A 215 -1.00 6.78 -25.65
C ASP A 215 0.04 7.85 -25.23
N PHE A 216 1.35 7.60 -25.42
CA PHE A 216 2.42 8.53 -24.99
C PHE A 216 3.24 9.13 -26.15
N GLY A 217 3.04 8.68 -27.39
CA GLY A 217 3.81 9.09 -28.57
C GLY A 217 5.20 8.45 -28.68
N SER A 218 5.82 8.03 -27.57
CA SER A 218 7.04 7.22 -27.55
C SER A 218 7.31 6.62 -26.16
N PHE A 219 8.14 5.57 -26.10
CA PHE A 219 8.64 5.03 -24.83
C PHE A 219 9.45 6.08 -24.02
N ASP A 220 10.16 6.95 -24.72
CA ASP A 220 10.92 8.05 -24.13
C ASP A 220 10.01 9.09 -23.44
N ASN A 221 8.82 9.32 -23.98
CA ASN A 221 7.80 10.16 -23.35
C ASN A 221 7.16 9.47 -22.14
N LEU A 222 6.91 8.16 -22.19
CA LEU A 222 6.46 7.39 -21.02
C LEU A 222 7.46 7.51 -19.85
N LYS A 223 8.76 7.32 -20.11
CA LYS A 223 9.83 7.51 -19.11
C LYS A 223 9.81 8.94 -18.52
N LYS A 224 9.73 9.96 -19.37
CA LYS A 224 9.67 11.38 -18.95
C LYS A 224 8.44 11.68 -18.09
N GLN A 225 7.24 11.26 -18.50
CA GLN A 225 6.00 11.48 -17.75
C GLN A 225 6.00 10.73 -16.41
N THR A 226 6.47 9.48 -16.40
CA THR A 226 6.58 8.66 -15.18
C THR A 226 7.58 9.26 -14.19
N ASN A 227 8.76 9.69 -14.66
CA ASN A 227 9.76 10.31 -13.79
C ASN A 227 9.31 11.68 -13.27
N ALA A 228 8.56 12.47 -14.06
CA ALA A 228 7.93 13.69 -13.59
C ALA A 228 6.85 13.42 -12.53
N ALA A 229 6.02 12.39 -12.71
CA ALA A 229 5.03 11.97 -11.73
C ALA A 229 5.67 11.53 -10.40
N LEU A 230 6.71 10.68 -10.46
CA LEU A 230 7.52 10.25 -9.30
C LEU A 230 8.19 11.45 -8.57
N ALA A 231 8.76 12.38 -9.33
CA ALA A 231 9.35 13.59 -8.78
C ALA A 231 8.30 14.51 -8.09
N GLY A 232 7.09 14.59 -8.65
CA GLY A 232 5.98 15.39 -8.14
C GLY A 232 5.26 14.86 -6.89
N ILE A 233 5.51 13.60 -6.47
CA ILE A 233 4.94 13.06 -5.23
C ILE A 233 5.47 13.87 -4.03
N GLN A 234 4.53 14.38 -3.23
CA GLN A 234 4.76 15.08 -1.97
C GLN A 234 4.54 14.11 -0.81
N GLY A 235 5.60 13.82 -0.04
CA GLY A 235 5.60 12.74 0.94
C GLY A 235 5.85 11.38 0.28
N SER A 236 5.23 10.32 0.83
CA SER A 236 5.40 8.94 0.36
C SER A 236 4.32 8.52 -0.65
N GLY A 237 4.65 7.63 -1.58
CA GLY A 237 3.71 7.15 -2.59
C GLY A 237 4.36 6.33 -3.70
N TRP A 238 3.59 6.10 -4.77
CA TRP A 238 3.95 5.32 -5.95
C TRP A 238 3.55 6.04 -7.23
N ALA A 239 4.22 5.74 -8.34
CA ALA A 239 3.70 5.96 -9.69
C ALA A 239 3.44 4.62 -10.38
N TRP A 240 2.34 4.55 -11.14
CA TRP A 240 1.89 3.37 -11.85
C TRP A 240 1.56 3.67 -13.31
N LEU A 241 2.12 2.88 -14.22
CA LEU A 241 1.55 2.68 -15.55
C LEU A 241 0.36 1.72 -15.39
N VAL A 242 -0.82 2.18 -15.77
CA VAL A 242 -2.07 1.42 -15.68
C VAL A 242 -2.74 1.30 -17.05
N LYS A 243 -3.47 0.21 -17.25
CA LYS A 243 -4.39 -0.01 -18.37
C LYS A 243 -5.82 0.24 -17.89
N ASP A 244 -6.59 1.03 -18.61
CA ASP A 244 -8.04 1.11 -18.38
C ASP A 244 -8.72 -0.15 -18.94
N LYS A 245 -9.57 -0.79 -18.13
CA LYS A 245 -10.22 -2.08 -18.47
C LYS A 245 -11.38 -1.94 -19.46
N THR A 246 -11.88 -0.72 -19.67
CA THR A 246 -13.00 -0.43 -20.56
C THR A 246 -12.53 0.10 -21.91
N SER A 247 -11.57 1.04 -21.94
CA SER A 247 -11.02 1.58 -23.20
C SER A 247 -9.76 0.87 -23.70
N GLY A 248 -9.02 0.18 -22.83
CA GLY A 248 -7.71 -0.41 -23.13
C GLY A 248 -6.54 0.59 -23.09
N THR A 249 -6.81 1.89 -23.03
CA THR A 249 -5.82 2.97 -23.05
C THR A 249 -4.92 2.94 -21.81
N LEU A 250 -3.65 3.26 -22.01
CA LEU A 250 -2.65 3.38 -20.96
C LEU A 250 -2.64 4.79 -20.35
N SER A 251 -2.29 4.88 -19.07
CA SER A 251 -2.02 6.16 -18.40
C SER A 251 -1.01 6.00 -17.27
N VAL A 252 -0.37 7.11 -16.89
CA VAL A 252 0.46 7.18 -15.67
C VAL A 252 -0.36 7.83 -14.56
N VAL A 253 -0.50 7.15 -13.43
CA VAL A 253 -1.22 7.66 -12.24
C VAL A 253 -0.35 7.54 -10.99
N THR A 254 -0.48 8.48 -10.07
CA THR A 254 0.16 8.40 -8.74
C THR A 254 -0.79 7.85 -7.68
N ARG A 255 -0.23 7.32 -6.60
CA ARG A 255 -0.95 6.93 -5.38
C ARG A 255 -0.20 7.40 -4.14
N PRO A 256 -0.86 8.05 -3.16
CA PRO A 256 -0.21 8.41 -1.90
C PRO A 256 -0.03 7.17 -1.02
N ASN A 257 0.98 7.20 -0.17
CA ASN A 257 1.29 6.16 0.81
C ASN A 257 1.32 4.76 0.16
N GLN A 258 0.38 3.87 0.52
CA GLN A 258 0.28 2.51 -0.02
C GLN A 258 -1.08 2.26 -0.70
N ASP A 259 -1.83 3.30 -1.06
CA ASP A 259 -3.14 3.15 -1.69
C ASP A 259 -3.03 2.37 -3.02
N PRO A 260 -3.74 1.24 -3.20
CA PRO A 260 -3.56 0.39 -4.36
C PRO A 260 -4.21 0.96 -5.63
N ILE A 261 -3.84 0.39 -6.78
CA ILE A 261 -4.65 0.51 -8.00
C ILE A 261 -5.89 -0.38 -7.85
N ALA A 262 -7.07 0.19 -8.11
CA ALA A 262 -8.36 -0.44 -7.89
C ALA A 262 -9.41 0.06 -8.90
N GLY A 263 -10.55 -0.65 -8.99
CA GLY A 263 -11.64 -0.31 -9.90
C GLY A 263 -11.33 -0.66 -11.35
N ASN A 264 -11.66 0.27 -12.26
CA ASN A 264 -11.53 0.09 -13.71
C ASN A 264 -10.08 0.13 -14.23
N LEU A 265 -9.09 0.34 -13.37
CA LEU A 265 -7.66 0.36 -13.73
C LEU A 265 -7.00 -0.98 -13.40
N GLU A 266 -6.10 -1.45 -14.27
CA GLU A 266 -5.21 -2.59 -14.04
C GLU A 266 -3.75 -2.11 -13.89
N PRO A 267 -3.03 -2.46 -12.80
CA PRO A 267 -1.64 -2.09 -12.62
C PRO A 267 -0.71 -2.92 -13.53
N LEU A 268 0.03 -2.24 -14.41
CA LEU A 268 1.02 -2.89 -15.26
C LEU A 268 2.42 -2.80 -14.63
N LEU A 269 3.01 -1.60 -14.63
CA LEU A 269 4.29 -1.28 -14.02
C LEU A 269 4.06 -0.32 -12.85
N GLY A 270 4.69 -0.58 -11.71
CA GLY A 270 4.67 0.30 -10.54
C GLY A 270 6.09 0.57 -10.08
N ILE A 271 6.36 1.80 -9.62
CA ILE A 271 7.65 2.22 -9.08
C ILE A 271 7.40 2.84 -7.70
N ASP A 272 8.09 2.31 -6.68
CA ASP A 272 8.04 2.84 -5.31
C ASP A 272 8.80 4.18 -5.23
N ALA A 273 8.18 5.21 -4.68
CA ALA A 273 8.78 6.52 -4.41
C ALA A 273 8.93 6.84 -2.92
N TRP A 274 8.64 5.89 -2.02
CA TRP A 274 9.02 5.97 -0.60
C TRP A 274 10.53 6.05 -0.46
N GLU A 275 11.01 6.82 0.52
CA GLU A 275 12.45 7.02 0.75
C GLU A 275 13.20 5.70 1.04
N HIS A 276 12.55 4.71 1.67
CA HIS A 276 13.15 3.39 1.92
C HIS A 276 13.59 2.66 0.64
N ALA A 277 13.04 3.01 -0.53
CA ALA A 277 13.35 2.38 -1.80
C ALA A 277 14.66 2.90 -2.44
N TYR A 278 15.23 4.01 -1.97
CA TYR A 278 16.41 4.61 -2.59
C TYR A 278 17.41 5.31 -1.65
N TYR A 279 17.00 5.77 -0.45
CA TYR A 279 17.80 6.74 0.32
C TYR A 279 19.17 6.20 0.76
N LEU A 280 19.32 4.88 0.97
CA LEU A 280 20.60 4.27 1.35
C LEU A 280 21.67 4.27 0.23
N GLN A 281 21.29 4.62 -1.00
CA GLN A 281 22.17 4.63 -2.18
C GLN A 281 22.18 6.00 -2.87
N TYR A 282 21.00 6.63 -2.97
CA TYR A 282 20.80 7.89 -3.69
C TYR A 282 20.54 9.08 -2.75
N GLU A 283 20.40 8.85 -1.45
CA GLU A 283 20.11 9.88 -0.45
C GLU A 283 18.92 10.75 -0.89
N ASN A 284 19.05 12.08 -0.88
CA ASN A 284 18.01 13.00 -1.35
C ASN A 284 17.87 13.07 -2.89
N ARG A 285 18.74 12.42 -3.67
CA ARG A 285 18.82 12.53 -5.13
C ARG A 285 17.83 11.59 -5.84
N LYS A 286 16.56 11.62 -5.43
CA LYS A 286 15.49 10.71 -5.92
C LYS A 286 15.38 10.62 -7.45
N ALA A 287 15.75 11.68 -8.18
CA ALA A 287 15.79 11.71 -9.64
C ALA A 287 16.82 10.73 -10.26
N GLU A 288 17.94 10.46 -9.58
CA GLU A 288 18.94 9.48 -10.03
C GLU A 288 18.36 8.06 -9.98
N TYR A 289 17.72 7.69 -8.85
CA TYR A 289 16.97 6.44 -8.70
C TYR A 289 15.84 6.29 -9.74
N PHE A 290 15.02 7.33 -9.92
CA PHE A 290 13.96 7.32 -10.94
C PHE A 290 14.52 7.21 -12.38
N SER A 291 15.79 7.55 -12.62
CA SER A 291 16.47 7.31 -13.89
C SER A 291 17.05 5.89 -13.98
N ALA A 292 17.67 5.39 -12.92
CA ALA A 292 18.38 4.11 -12.90
C ALA A 292 17.43 2.90 -12.88
N ILE A 293 16.24 3.00 -12.27
CA ILE A 293 15.32 1.86 -12.14
C ILE A 293 14.86 1.30 -13.50
N TRP A 294 14.85 2.10 -14.56
CA TRP A 294 14.51 1.67 -15.91
C TRP A 294 15.43 0.57 -16.44
N ASP A 295 16.69 0.50 -15.99
CA ASP A 295 17.67 -0.52 -16.37
C ASP A 295 17.36 -1.92 -15.80
N VAL A 296 16.40 -2.02 -14.87
CA VAL A 296 15.97 -3.27 -14.22
C VAL A 296 14.46 -3.55 -14.35
N VAL A 297 13.71 -2.75 -15.12
CA VAL A 297 12.28 -3.00 -15.40
C VAL A 297 12.11 -4.27 -16.25
N ASN A 298 11.26 -5.18 -15.77
CA ASN A 298 10.93 -6.44 -16.43
C ASN A 298 9.77 -6.28 -17.40
N TRP A 299 10.05 -5.81 -18.62
CA TRP A 299 9.03 -5.65 -19.68
C TRP A 299 8.30 -6.95 -20.03
N GLY A 300 8.90 -8.12 -19.79
CA GLY A 300 8.25 -9.42 -19.93
C GLY A 300 7.09 -9.63 -18.94
N THR A 301 7.21 -9.15 -17.70
CA THR A 301 6.09 -9.13 -16.74
C THR A 301 5.04 -8.10 -17.15
N VAL A 302 5.46 -6.88 -17.49
CA VAL A 302 4.54 -5.79 -17.86
C VAL A 302 3.68 -6.18 -19.07
N ALA A 303 4.27 -6.81 -20.09
CA ALA A 303 3.54 -7.34 -21.25
C ALA A 303 2.54 -8.45 -20.86
N LYS A 304 2.93 -9.40 -20.00
CA LYS A 304 2.05 -10.47 -19.48
C LYS A 304 0.89 -9.94 -18.62
N ARG A 305 0.97 -8.72 -18.07
CA ARG A 305 -0.15 -8.04 -17.41
C ARG A 305 -1.01 -7.28 -18.43
N PHE A 306 -0.40 -6.65 -19.42
CA PHE A 306 -1.09 -5.94 -20.49
C PHE A 306 -1.97 -6.85 -21.37
N GLU A 307 -1.55 -8.08 -21.62
CA GLU A 307 -2.30 -9.06 -22.45
C GLU A 307 -3.45 -9.79 -21.70
N LYS A 308 -3.71 -9.44 -20.43
CA LYS A 308 -4.87 -9.91 -19.66
C LYS A 308 -6.07 -8.96 -19.77
#